data_AF-A0A432DXR3-F1
#
_entry.id   AF-A0A432DXR3-F1
#
_cell.length_a   1.000
_cell.length_b   1.000
_cell.length_c   1.000
_cell.angle_alpha   90.00
_cell.angle_beta   90.00
_cell.angle_gamma   90.00
#
_symmetry.space_group_name_H-M   'P 1'
#
loop_
_entity.id
_entity.type
_entity.pdbx_description
1 polymer ?
#
loop_
_entity_poly.entity_id
_entity_poly.type
_entity_poly.pdbx_seq_one_letter_code
_entity_poly.pdbx_strand_id
1 'polypeptide(L)'
;MKPKIPFRIGYQYDKWELNLMSIADSIPDNSYCSYIWIGSEIKKFLNFIPHRTELIFYWDILEVVILEFDKKSEHYYKRLNKVLSERATRVNPEVLPDGMIIHKFIISKVIYWNIYFPVNKEIRLIYFSNSFGYIKTLLK
;
A
#
# COMPACT_ATOMS: atom_id res chain seq x y z
N MET A 1 -6.11 -20.96 7.01
CA MET A 1 -6.89 -19.88 6.33
C MET A 1 -5.99 -19.19 5.30
N LYS A 2 -6.47 -18.94 4.07
CA LYS A 2 -5.73 -18.13 3.10
C LYS A 2 -5.61 -16.69 3.63
N PRO A 3 -4.40 -16.12 3.79
CA PRO A 3 -4.26 -14.74 4.27
C PRO A 3 -4.95 -13.79 3.30
N LYS A 4 -5.97 -13.07 3.81
CA LYS A 4 -6.81 -12.14 3.07
C LYS A 4 -6.15 -10.75 3.05
N ILE A 5 -6.33 -10.03 1.95
CA ILE A 5 -6.03 -8.61 1.85
C ILE A 5 -7.34 -7.87 2.18
N PRO A 6 -7.33 -6.93 3.15
CA PRO A 6 -8.55 -6.31 3.65
C PRO A 6 -9.13 -5.26 2.70
N PHE A 7 -8.29 -4.59 1.89
CA PHE A 7 -8.71 -3.59 0.91
C PHE A 7 -8.39 -4.10 -0.49
N ARG A 8 -9.42 -4.48 -1.25
CA ARG A 8 -9.29 -4.95 -2.63
C ARG A 8 -9.40 -3.78 -3.59
N ILE A 9 -8.42 -3.65 -4.49
CA ILE A 9 -8.41 -2.69 -5.60
C ILE A 9 -9.58 -2.94 -6.56
N GLY A 10 -10.17 -1.87 -7.08
CA GLY A 10 -11.30 -1.90 -8.02
C GLY A 10 -12.66 -2.10 -7.35
N TYR A 11 -12.74 -1.98 -6.02
CA TYR A 11 -13.98 -2.10 -5.27
C TYR A 11 -14.49 -0.74 -4.82
N GLN A 12 -15.81 -0.60 -4.79
CA GLN A 12 -16.51 0.49 -4.12
C GLN A 12 -16.70 0.15 -2.64
N TYR A 13 -16.45 1.12 -1.77
CA TYR A 13 -16.48 0.95 -0.31
C TYR A 13 -17.48 1.90 0.37
N ASP A 14 -18.65 2.09 -0.25
CA ASP A 14 -19.70 3.01 0.22
C ASP A 14 -20.08 2.78 1.69
N LYS A 15 -20.07 1.51 2.13
CA LYS A 15 -20.40 1.13 3.52
C LYS A 15 -19.34 1.55 4.54
N TRP A 16 -18.19 2.04 4.11
CA TRP A 16 -17.07 2.37 4.99
C TRP A 16 -16.89 3.86 5.21
N GLU A 17 -17.76 4.72 4.67
CA GLU A 17 -17.68 6.17 4.83
C GLU A 17 -17.45 6.61 6.28
N LEU A 18 -18.17 6.01 7.25
CA LEU A 18 -18.02 6.32 8.68
C LEU A 18 -16.69 5.84 9.31
N ASN A 19 -15.92 5.02 8.61
CA ASN A 19 -14.62 4.50 9.03
C ASN A 19 -13.45 5.19 8.30
N LEU A 20 -13.74 6.24 7.52
CA LEU A 20 -12.77 6.97 6.73
C LEU A 20 -12.70 8.43 7.18
N MET A 21 -11.48 8.94 7.31
CA MET A 21 -11.22 10.35 7.55
C MET A 21 -10.59 10.94 6.28
N SER A 22 -11.24 11.95 5.69
CA SER A 22 -10.68 12.69 4.55
C SER A 22 -9.41 13.43 4.97
N ILE A 23 -8.41 13.40 4.09
CA ILE A 23 -7.15 14.15 4.24
C ILE A 23 -6.87 14.95 2.96
N ALA A 24 -5.82 15.76 2.99
CA ALA A 24 -5.36 16.43 1.77
C ALA A 24 -4.99 15.39 0.71
N ASP A 25 -5.40 15.64 -0.53
CA ASP A 25 -5.23 14.68 -1.62
C ASP A 25 -3.76 14.47 -1.96
N SER A 26 -3.37 13.21 -1.99
CA SER A 26 -2.01 12.76 -2.31
C SER A 26 -1.72 12.86 -3.81
N ILE A 27 -2.76 13.09 -4.62
CA ILE A 27 -2.71 13.22 -6.07
C ILE A 27 -3.35 14.56 -6.45
N PRO A 28 -2.68 15.44 -7.21
CA PRO A 28 -3.18 16.77 -7.56
C PRO A 28 -4.28 16.78 -8.65
N ASP A 29 -4.89 15.63 -8.94
CA ASP A 29 -6.01 15.48 -9.87
C ASP A 29 -7.29 15.41 -9.06
N ASN A 30 -8.22 16.34 -9.30
CA ASN A 30 -9.48 16.49 -8.55
C ASN A 30 -10.42 15.27 -8.64
N SER A 31 -10.10 14.29 -9.48
CA SER A 31 -10.84 13.03 -9.57
C SER A 31 -10.43 12.01 -8.50
N TYR A 32 -9.35 12.28 -7.78
CA TYR A 32 -8.84 11.41 -6.72
C TYR A 32 -9.10 12.00 -5.34
N CYS A 33 -9.49 11.14 -4.41
CA CYS A 33 -9.69 11.52 -3.02
C CYS A 33 -8.89 10.60 -2.09
N SER A 34 -8.13 11.20 -1.16
CA SER A 34 -7.35 10.47 -0.16
C SER A 34 -8.07 10.39 1.18
N TYR A 35 -8.08 9.19 1.77
CA TYR A 35 -8.68 8.92 3.07
C TYR A 35 -7.80 8.07 3.96
N ILE A 36 -7.88 8.29 5.27
CA ILE A 36 -7.28 7.43 6.29
C ILE A 36 -8.33 6.49 6.85
N TRP A 37 -7.96 5.21 6.92
CA TRP A 37 -8.74 4.22 7.65
C TRP A 37 -8.65 4.49 9.16
N ILE A 38 -9.80 4.81 9.77
CA ILE A 38 -9.96 5.06 11.21
C ILE A 38 -10.93 4.09 11.87
N GLY A 39 -11.39 3.06 11.15
CA GLY A 39 -12.32 2.07 11.67
C GLY A 39 -11.75 1.30 12.87
N SER A 40 -12.64 0.92 13.79
CA SER A 40 -12.28 0.26 15.06
C SER A 40 -11.67 -1.14 14.89
N GLU A 41 -11.91 -1.80 13.76
CA GLU A 41 -11.32 -3.10 13.46
C GLU A 41 -9.87 -2.99 12.97
N ILE A 42 -8.97 -3.73 13.62
CA ILE A 42 -7.58 -3.88 13.16
C ILE A 42 -7.56 -4.70 11.86
N LYS A 43 -7.32 -4.01 10.74
CA LYS A 43 -7.16 -4.65 9.42
C LYS A 43 -5.74 -5.18 9.24
N LYS A 44 -5.59 -6.51 9.22
CA LYS A 44 -4.31 -7.18 8.95
C LYS A 44 -4.12 -7.36 7.45
N PHE A 45 -2.94 -7.01 6.95
CA PHE A 45 -2.51 -7.32 5.58
C PHE A 45 -1.54 -8.50 5.61
N LEU A 46 -1.93 -9.67 5.08
CA LEU A 46 -1.06 -10.86 5.06
C LEU A 46 -0.47 -11.23 6.44
N ASN A 47 -1.25 -11.01 7.51
CA ASN A 47 -0.86 -11.14 8.93
C ASN A 47 0.09 -10.06 9.48
N PHE A 48 0.38 -9.01 8.71
CA PHE A 48 1.09 -7.82 9.15
C PHE A 48 0.07 -6.73 9.53
N ILE A 49 0.34 -6.01 10.62
CA ILE A 49 -0.52 -4.93 11.11
C ILE A 49 0.15 -3.61 10.73
N PRO A 50 -0.41 -2.84 9.78
CA PRO A 50 0.05 -1.49 9.51
C PRO A 50 -0.31 -0.58 10.68
N HIS A 51 0.50 0.46 10.90
CA HIS A 51 0.18 1.47 11.91
C HIS A 51 -0.73 2.58 11.33
N ARG A 52 -0.62 2.82 10.02
CA ARG A 52 -1.46 3.76 9.26
C ARG A 52 -1.83 3.12 7.92
N THR A 53 -3.04 3.36 7.47
CA THR A 53 -3.56 2.89 6.18
C THR A 53 -4.26 4.04 5.48
N GLU A 54 -3.75 4.39 4.32
CA GLU A 54 -4.33 5.39 3.43
C GLU A 54 -4.94 4.68 2.21
N LEU A 55 -6.12 5.14 1.83
CA LEU A 55 -6.92 4.65 0.72
C LEU A 55 -7.13 5.81 -0.24
N ILE A 56 -6.75 5.62 -1.50
CA ILE A 56 -6.94 6.63 -2.55
C ILE A 56 -7.95 6.08 -3.54
N PHE A 57 -9.03 6.83 -3.69
CA PHE A 57 -10.13 6.49 -4.58
C PHE A 57 -10.06 7.36 -5.83
N TYR A 58 -10.38 6.78 -6.99
CA TYR A 58 -10.75 7.52 -8.18
C TYR A 58 -12.27 7.45 -8.29
N TRP A 59 -12.95 8.59 -8.11
CA TRP A 59 -14.38 8.61 -7.84
C TRP A 59 -14.70 7.68 -6.66
N ASP A 60 -15.57 6.69 -6.82
CA ASP A 60 -15.95 5.74 -5.76
C ASP A 60 -15.10 4.46 -5.76
N ILE A 61 -14.14 4.33 -6.68
CA ILE A 61 -13.38 3.09 -6.88
C ILE A 61 -12.02 3.18 -6.20
N LEU A 62 -11.71 2.22 -5.33
CA LEU A 62 -10.41 2.15 -4.68
C LEU A 62 -9.31 1.78 -5.68
N GLU A 63 -8.39 2.71 -5.94
CA GLU A 63 -7.30 2.55 -6.91
C GLU A 63 -5.96 2.28 -6.24
N VAL A 64 -5.73 2.83 -5.06
CA VAL A 64 -4.46 2.71 -4.33
C VAL A 64 -4.69 2.48 -2.85
N VAL A 65 -3.85 1.64 -2.27
CA VAL A 65 -3.73 1.48 -0.83
C VAL A 65 -2.29 1.64 -0.42
N ILE A 66 -2.06 2.46 0.59
CA ILE A 66 -0.75 2.69 1.20
C ILE A 66 -0.82 2.18 2.63
N LEU A 67 0.03 1.21 2.95
CA LEU A 67 0.20 0.65 4.27
C LEU A 67 1.55 1.06 4.82
N GLU A 68 1.55 1.73 5.97
CA GLU A 68 2.78 2.20 6.59
C GLU A 68 3.09 1.37 7.85
N PHE A 69 4.36 1.05 8.05
CA PHE A 69 4.85 0.31 9.21
C PHE A 69 6.06 1.03 9.79
N ASP A 70 5.84 1.74 10.89
CA ASP A 70 6.88 2.50 11.58
C ASP A 70 7.71 1.64 12.54
N LYS A 71 8.94 2.09 12.73
CA LYS A 71 9.91 1.52 13.68
C LYS A 71 10.12 0.02 13.44
N LYS A 72 10.13 -0.40 12.17
CA LYS A 72 10.33 -1.79 11.77
C LYS A 72 11.74 -2.03 11.26
N SER A 73 12.27 -3.20 11.58
CA SER A 73 13.60 -3.60 11.14
C SER A 73 13.59 -4.08 9.68
N GLU A 74 14.76 -4.09 9.06
CA GLU A 74 14.99 -4.72 7.76
C GLU A 74 14.55 -6.20 7.75
N HIS A 75 14.64 -6.90 8.89
CA HIS A 75 14.12 -8.27 9.01
C HIS A 75 12.59 -8.33 8.82
N TYR A 76 11.85 -7.36 9.35
CA TYR A 76 10.41 -7.25 9.12
C TYR A 76 10.10 -7.01 7.64
N TYR A 77 10.86 -6.12 7.00
CA TYR A 77 10.79 -5.87 5.55
C TYR A 77 11.03 -7.14 4.73
N LYS A 78 12.11 -7.87 5.01
CA LYS A 78 12.45 -9.15 4.35
C LYS A 78 11.35 -10.20 4.53
N ARG A 79 10.73 -10.29 5.71
CA ARG A 79 9.59 -11.20 5.94
C ARG A 79 8.38 -10.83 5.11
N LEU A 80 8.04 -9.54 5.01
CA LEU A 80 6.93 -9.08 4.18
C LEU A 80 7.18 -9.39 2.70
N ASN A 81 8.40 -9.13 2.20
CA ASN A 81 8.81 -9.49 0.85
C ASN A 81 8.69 -10.98 0.59
N LYS A 82 9.13 -11.85 1.51
CA LYS A 82 9.03 -13.31 1.35
C LYS A 82 7.58 -13.75 1.12
N VAL A 83 6.64 -13.24 1.93
CA VAL A 83 5.21 -13.58 1.82
C VAL A 83 4.60 -13.07 0.51
N LEU A 84 5.05 -11.92 0.01
CA LEU A 84 4.64 -11.40 -1.30
C LEU A 84 5.23 -12.20 -2.46
N SER A 85 6.51 -12.56 -2.40
CA SER A 85 7.22 -13.37 -3.41
C SER A 85 6.56 -14.73 -3.62
N GLU A 86 6.09 -15.38 -2.56
CA GLU A 86 5.37 -16.66 -2.63
C GLU A 86 4.07 -16.59 -3.47
N ARG A 87 3.57 -15.39 -3.74
CA ARG A 87 2.32 -15.13 -4.48
C ARG A 87 2.54 -14.38 -5.79
N ALA A 88 3.73 -13.83 -6.00
CA ALA A 88 4.04 -12.94 -7.10
C ALA A 88 4.43 -13.70 -8.36
N THR A 89 4.03 -13.16 -9.50
CA THR A 89 4.45 -13.68 -10.81
C THR A 89 5.81 -13.10 -11.23
N ARG A 90 6.17 -11.91 -10.72
CA ARG A 90 7.43 -11.21 -11.01
C ARG A 90 7.91 -10.45 -9.77
N VAL A 91 9.22 -10.41 -9.57
CA VAL A 91 9.89 -9.68 -8.47
C VAL A 91 11.07 -8.91 -9.03
N ASN A 92 11.04 -7.58 -8.92
CA ASN A 92 12.15 -6.71 -9.33
C ASN A 92 12.53 -5.81 -8.15
N PRO A 93 13.68 -6.05 -7.48
CA PRO A 93 14.21 -5.11 -6.51
C PRO A 93 14.92 -3.96 -7.22
N GLU A 94 14.80 -2.76 -6.65
CA GLU A 94 15.48 -1.54 -7.06
C GLU A 94 16.05 -0.87 -5.81
N VAL A 95 17.30 -0.47 -5.86
CA VAL A 95 17.97 0.27 -4.78
C VAL A 95 18.26 1.67 -5.30
N LEU A 96 17.74 2.67 -4.60
CA LEU A 96 17.93 4.08 -4.94
C LEU A 96 19.22 4.62 -4.29
N PRO A 97 19.78 5.73 -4.81
CA PRO A 97 21.05 6.28 -4.33
C PRO A 97 21.07 6.71 -2.85
N ASP A 98 19.90 6.99 -2.29
CA ASP A 98 19.70 7.36 -0.87
C ASP A 98 19.61 6.14 0.07
N GLY A 99 19.77 4.92 -0.47
CA GLY A 99 19.66 3.67 0.26
C GLY A 99 18.23 3.14 0.40
N MET A 100 17.23 3.80 -0.17
CA MET A 100 15.86 3.30 -0.23
C MET A 100 15.80 2.03 -1.10
N ILE A 101 15.09 1.02 -0.61
CA ILE A 101 14.96 -0.27 -1.30
C ILE A 101 13.50 -0.50 -1.66
N ILE A 102 13.23 -0.74 -2.95
CA ILE A 102 11.89 -1.01 -3.46
C ILE A 102 11.84 -2.43 -4.01
N HIS A 103 10.98 -3.28 -3.47
CA HIS A 103 10.63 -4.55 -4.10
C HIS A 103 9.29 -4.43 -4.82
N LYS A 104 9.32 -4.62 -6.14
CA LYS A 104 8.12 -4.54 -6.98
C LYS A 104 7.62 -5.93 -7.28
N PHE A 105 6.34 -6.17 -7.00
CA PHE A 105 5.64 -7.42 -7.23
C PHE A 105 4.43 -7.21 -8.14
N ILE A 106 4.11 -8.22 -8.95
CA ILE A 106 2.87 -8.26 -9.72
C ILE A 106 2.10 -9.51 -9.31
N ILE A 107 0.87 -9.32 -8.83
CA ILE A 107 -0.06 -10.41 -8.48
C ILE A 107 -1.36 -10.16 -9.25
N SER A 108 -1.59 -10.93 -10.31
CA SER A 108 -2.70 -10.69 -11.26
C SER A 108 -2.63 -9.27 -11.85
N LYS A 109 -3.69 -8.46 -11.72
CA LYS A 109 -3.75 -7.07 -12.22
C LYS A 109 -3.33 -6.01 -11.19
N VAL A 110 -2.84 -6.42 -10.02
CA VAL A 110 -2.43 -5.51 -8.95
C VAL A 110 -0.91 -5.50 -8.82
N ILE A 111 -0.34 -4.31 -8.78
CA ILE A 111 1.08 -4.06 -8.56
C ILE A 111 1.28 -3.75 -7.08
N TYR A 112 2.33 -4.29 -6.47
CA TYR A 112 2.71 -4.04 -5.08
C TYR A 112 4.14 -3.53 -5.05
N TRP A 113 4.37 -2.38 -4.41
CA TRP A 113 5.68 -1.82 -4.15
C TRP A 113 5.92 -1.84 -2.65
N ASN A 114 6.83 -2.70 -2.20
CA ASN A 114 7.26 -2.71 -0.81
C ASN A 114 8.55 -1.90 -0.67
N ILE A 115 8.44 -0.74 -0.04
CA ILE A 115 9.50 0.24 0.08
C ILE A 115 10.05 0.20 1.50
N TYR A 116 11.37 0.13 1.65
CA TYR A 116 12.05 0.28 2.93
C TYR A 116 12.86 1.56 2.94
N PHE A 117 12.66 2.36 3.99
CA PHE A 117 13.40 3.58 4.29
C PHE A 117 14.34 3.30 5.49
N PRO A 118 15.62 2.97 5.27
CA PRO A 118 16.51 2.53 6.34
C PRO A 118 16.76 3.58 7.42
N VAL A 119 16.86 4.86 7.02
CA VAL A 119 17.12 5.99 7.92
C VAL A 119 16.02 6.12 8.97
N ASN A 120 14.77 6.01 8.53
CA ASN A 120 13.59 6.21 9.39
C ASN A 120 13.10 4.89 10.01
N LYS A 121 13.63 3.74 9.58
CA LYS A 121 13.10 2.41 9.91
C LYS A 121 11.60 2.29 9.59
N GLU A 122 11.21 2.88 8.47
CA GLU A 122 9.85 2.88 7.95
C GLU A 122 9.75 1.92 6.78
N ILE A 123 8.61 1.23 6.70
CA ILE A 123 8.25 0.43 5.52
C ILE A 123 6.93 0.98 4.99
N ARG A 124 6.88 1.26 3.69
CA ARG A 124 5.66 1.62 2.98
C ARG A 124 5.34 0.57 1.94
N LEU A 125 4.24 -0.13 2.13
CA LEU A 125 3.71 -1.06 1.15
C LEU A 125 2.55 -0.39 0.40
N ILE A 126 2.79 -0.09 -0.87
CA ILE A 126 1.80 0.50 -1.77
C ILE A 126 1.28 -0.61 -2.68
N TYR A 127 -0.02 -0.73 -2.86
CA TYR A 127 -0.57 -1.59 -3.91
C TYR A 127 -1.71 -0.92 -4.65
N PHE A 128 -1.74 -1.14 -5.96
CA PHE A 128 -2.51 -0.32 -6.89
C PHE A 128 -2.83 -1.08 -8.18
N SER A 129 -3.83 -0.59 -8.92
CA SER A 129 -4.18 -1.13 -10.22
C SER A 129 -3.04 -0.94 -11.23
N ASN A 130 -2.84 -1.89 -12.14
CA ASN A 130 -1.86 -1.73 -13.22
C ASN A 130 -2.19 -0.60 -14.22
N SER A 131 -3.43 -0.07 -14.18
CA SER A 131 -3.87 1.10 -14.95
C SER A 131 -3.54 2.44 -14.28
N PHE A 132 -3.07 2.44 -13.03
CA PHE A 132 -2.82 3.67 -12.28
C PHE A 132 -1.53 4.36 -12.72
N GLY A 133 -1.66 5.55 -13.32
CA GLY A 133 -0.55 6.29 -13.94
C GLY A 133 0.25 7.21 -13.00
N TYR A 134 -0.25 7.50 -11.79
CA TYR A 134 0.31 8.53 -10.91
C TYR A 134 1.26 8.00 -9.82
N ILE A 135 1.74 6.77 -9.95
CA ILE A 135 2.54 6.11 -8.89
C ILE A 135 3.81 6.89 -8.51
N LYS A 136 4.44 7.60 -9.45
CA LYS A 136 5.62 8.43 -9.16
C LYS A 136 5.32 9.59 -8.23
N THR A 137 4.09 10.09 -8.21
CA THR A 137 3.66 11.18 -7.31
C THR A 137 3.64 10.73 -5.85
N LEU A 138 3.37 9.44 -5.59
CA LEU A 138 3.30 8.84 -4.25
C LEU A 138 4.67 8.46 -3.66
N LEU A 139 5.74 8.60 -4.44
CA LEU A 139 7.12 8.32 -4.01
C LEU A 139 7.87 9.55 -3.47
N LYS A 140 7.19 10.70 -3.38
CA LYS A 140 7.79 11.95 -2.88
C LYS A 140 7.98 11.95 -1.37
#